data_AF-A0AAD5FH30-F1
#
_entry.id   AF-A0AAD5FH30-F1
#
_cell.length_a   1.000
_cell.length_b   1.000
_cell.length_c   1.000
_cell.angle_alpha   90.00
_cell.angle_beta   90.00
_cell.angle_gamma   90.00
#
_symmetry.space_group_name_H-M   'P 1'
#
loop_
_entity.id
_entity.type
_entity.pdbx_description
1 polymer ?
#
loop_
_entity_poly.entity_id
_entity_poly.type
_entity_poly.pdbx_seq_one_letter_code
_entity_poly.pdbx_strand_id
1 'polypeptide(L)'
;NPLEYAWDTHRLYAEKYCHGRQSVLFLGMNPGPFGMAQTGVPFGEVKATRDWLKICGEVGHPPNEHPKRPIRGFLCSQSEVSGARFWSFFQQVCGEPQHFFRHCFVHNLCPLMFMTETGRNVTPPEMAAEDREALLLHCDAALCQVVRALGVSMVIGVGKVAEQRARRALAEAGVEVKVEGIMHPSPRNPLANKGWASVARTKLEQIGVLDLLLK
;
A
#
# COMPACT_ATOMS: atom_id res chain seq x y z
N ASN A 1 5.47 -13.90 4.36
CA ASN A 1 4.92 -12.63 4.86
C ASN A 1 6.05 -11.59 4.93
N PRO A 2 6.05 -10.50 4.13
CA PRO A 2 7.11 -9.49 4.18
C PRO A 2 7.23 -8.79 5.53
N LEU A 3 6.18 -8.77 6.37
CA LEU A 3 6.30 -8.22 7.72
C LEU A 3 7.13 -9.12 8.67
N GLU A 4 7.49 -10.33 8.26
CA GLU A 4 8.42 -11.19 9.01
C GLU A 4 9.84 -11.04 8.46
N TYR A 5 10.05 -11.34 7.18
CA TYR A 5 11.40 -11.38 6.61
C TYR A 5 11.94 -10.00 6.16
N ALA A 6 11.09 -9.00 5.98
CA ALA A 6 11.47 -7.61 5.67
C ALA A 6 11.05 -6.66 6.82
N TRP A 7 11.02 -7.18 8.05
CA TRP A 7 10.58 -6.41 9.22
C TRP A 7 11.43 -5.16 9.45
N ASP A 8 12.75 -5.24 9.33
CA ASP A 8 13.62 -4.11 9.65
C ASP A 8 13.35 -2.89 8.77
N THR A 9 13.15 -3.11 7.47
CA THR A 9 12.85 -2.04 6.52
C THR A 9 11.43 -1.53 6.68
N HIS A 10 10.48 -2.41 7.02
CA HIS A 10 9.11 -2.00 7.35
C HIS A 10 9.05 -1.16 8.63
N ARG A 11 9.73 -1.59 9.69
CA ARG A 11 9.87 -0.86 10.95
C ARG A 11 10.52 0.49 10.71
N LEU A 12 11.62 0.55 9.96
CA LEU A 12 12.28 1.81 9.62
C LEU A 12 11.33 2.77 8.88
N TYR A 13 10.52 2.26 7.96
CA TYR A 13 9.48 3.03 7.30
C TYR A 13 8.44 3.58 8.29
N ALA A 14 7.93 2.74 9.20
CA ALA A 14 6.96 3.16 10.20
C ALA A 14 7.55 4.17 11.19
N GLU A 15 8.72 3.91 11.77
CA GLU A 15 9.38 4.80 12.73
C GLU A 15 9.70 6.17 12.11
N LYS A 16 10.10 6.19 10.83
CA LYS A 16 10.47 7.43 10.13
C LYS A 16 9.28 8.28 9.71
N TYR A 17 8.13 7.67 9.44
CA TYR A 17 7.02 8.34 8.76
C TYR A 17 5.67 8.24 9.46
N CYS A 18 5.56 7.44 10.53
CA CYS A 18 4.33 7.27 11.30
C CYS A 18 4.35 8.11 12.59
N HIS A 19 4.00 9.40 12.50
CA HIS A 19 4.07 10.33 13.63
C HIS A 19 2.75 10.52 14.42
N GLY A 20 1.69 9.77 14.11
CA GLY A 20 0.40 9.82 14.83
C GLY A 20 -0.40 11.13 14.66
N ARG A 21 -0.12 11.90 13.61
CA ARG A 21 -0.83 13.17 13.26
C ARG A 21 -1.38 13.20 11.85
N GLN A 22 -1.27 12.07 11.14
CA GLN A 22 -1.76 11.96 9.78
C GLN A 22 -3.28 12.02 9.78
N SER A 23 -3.84 12.78 8.85
CA SER A 23 -5.28 12.90 8.65
C SER A 23 -5.81 11.87 7.65
N VAL A 24 -4.94 11.34 6.79
CA VAL A 24 -5.31 10.48 5.66
C VAL A 24 -4.51 9.18 5.65
N LEU A 25 -5.19 8.04 5.54
CA LEU A 25 -4.57 6.74 5.29
C LEU A 25 -4.84 6.28 3.86
N PHE A 26 -3.81 6.13 3.04
CA PHE A 26 -3.90 5.41 1.77
C PHE A 26 -3.81 3.91 2.03
N LEU A 27 -4.79 3.15 1.55
CA LEU A 27 -4.90 1.71 1.79
C LEU A 27 -4.80 0.93 0.48
N GLY A 28 -3.70 0.22 0.29
CA GLY A 28 -3.57 -0.80 -0.75
C GLY A 28 -4.21 -2.13 -0.34
N MET A 29 -4.31 -3.06 -1.29
CA MET A 29 -4.90 -4.38 -1.02
C MET A 29 -3.90 -5.32 -0.33
N ASN A 30 -2.82 -5.67 -1.01
CA ASN A 30 -1.79 -6.56 -0.50
C ASN A 30 -0.46 -6.36 -1.28
N PRO A 31 0.68 -6.88 -0.80
CA PRO A 31 1.97 -6.76 -1.48
C PRO A 31 1.95 -7.27 -2.92
N GLY A 32 2.61 -6.53 -3.81
CA GLY A 32 3.03 -7.05 -5.10
C GLY A 32 4.43 -7.68 -5.03
N PRO A 33 4.77 -8.56 -6.00
CA PRO A 33 5.96 -9.42 -5.94
C PRO A 33 7.29 -8.68 -6.09
N PHE A 34 7.29 -7.46 -6.63
CA PHE A 34 8.50 -6.69 -6.91
C PHE A 34 8.55 -5.34 -6.17
N GLY A 35 7.53 -5.04 -5.38
CA GLY A 35 7.47 -3.88 -4.49
C GLY A 35 7.59 -4.30 -3.03
N MET A 36 6.49 -4.24 -2.28
CA MET A 36 6.48 -4.52 -0.84
C MET A 36 7.03 -5.90 -0.48
N ALA A 37 6.84 -6.92 -1.33
CA ALA A 37 7.43 -8.24 -1.07
C ALA A 37 8.97 -8.21 -1.04
N GLN A 38 9.61 -7.24 -1.71
CA GLN A 38 11.05 -7.06 -1.76
C GLN A 38 11.55 -6.05 -0.73
N THR A 39 10.74 -5.04 -0.38
CA THR A 39 11.22 -3.88 0.40
C THR A 39 10.60 -3.75 1.79
N GLY A 40 9.51 -4.47 2.07
CA GLY A 40 8.72 -4.27 3.30
C GLY A 40 7.87 -3.00 3.31
N VAL A 41 7.95 -2.14 2.29
CA VAL A 41 7.24 -0.86 2.23
C VAL A 41 5.99 -0.96 1.35
N PRO A 42 4.80 -0.46 1.76
CA PRO A 42 3.61 -0.44 0.93
C PRO A 42 3.84 0.27 -0.40
N PHE A 43 3.37 -0.32 -1.51
CA PHE A 43 3.68 0.15 -2.87
C PHE A 43 5.19 0.33 -3.13
N GLY A 44 6.05 -0.36 -2.35
CA GLY A 44 7.47 -0.06 -2.21
C GLY A 44 8.30 -0.57 -3.36
N GLU A 45 8.16 0.04 -4.53
CA GLU A 45 9.10 -0.14 -5.63
C GLU A 45 10.52 0.26 -5.18
N VAL A 46 11.53 -0.53 -5.55
CA VAL A 46 12.88 -0.46 -4.98
C VAL A 46 13.50 0.92 -5.12
N LYS A 47 13.44 1.51 -6.33
CA LYS A 47 14.07 2.82 -6.60
C LYS A 47 13.38 3.91 -5.80
N ALA A 48 12.06 3.99 -5.80
CA ALA A 48 11.30 4.96 -5.03
C ALA A 48 11.56 4.82 -3.52
N THR A 49 11.62 3.58 -3.02
CA THR A 49 11.84 3.30 -1.60
C THR A 49 13.24 3.73 -1.15
N ARG A 50 14.27 3.40 -1.94
CA ARG A 50 15.66 3.76 -1.63
C ARG A 50 15.93 5.25 -1.87
N ASP A 51 15.56 5.76 -3.04
CA ASP A 51 16.03 7.06 -3.52
C ASP A 51 15.16 8.22 -3.04
N TRP A 52 13.84 8.00 -2.84
CA TRP A 52 12.92 9.05 -2.40
C TRP A 52 12.51 8.87 -0.93
N LEU A 53 12.01 7.69 -0.56
CA LEU A 53 11.65 7.42 0.85
C LEU A 53 12.87 7.28 1.76
N LYS A 54 14.08 7.12 1.20
CA LYS A 54 15.33 6.95 1.95
C LYS A 54 15.20 5.83 2.99
N ILE A 55 14.59 4.72 2.58
CA ILE A 55 14.47 3.47 3.34
C ILE A 55 15.31 2.43 2.59
N CYS A 56 16.25 1.81 3.30
CA CYS A 56 17.07 0.72 2.80
C CYS A 56 17.52 -0.09 4.01
N GLY A 57 17.80 -1.37 3.82
CA GLY A 57 18.24 -2.26 4.88
C GLY A 57 18.30 -3.71 4.41
N GLU A 58 18.67 -4.58 5.34
CA GLU A 58 18.66 -6.01 5.09
C GLU A 58 17.22 -6.52 4.96
N VAL A 59 17.04 -7.47 4.04
CA VAL A 59 15.78 -8.17 3.80
C VAL A 59 16.12 -9.64 3.75
N GLY A 60 15.53 -10.41 4.66
CA GLY A 60 15.66 -11.85 4.71
C GLY A 60 14.78 -12.54 3.67
N HIS A 61 14.55 -13.83 3.90
CA HIS A 61 13.81 -14.71 3.00
C HIS A 61 12.63 -15.38 3.72
N PRO A 62 11.49 -15.62 3.05
CA PRO A 62 10.46 -16.51 3.57
C PRO A 62 11.01 -17.97 3.63
N PRO A 63 10.43 -18.84 4.49
CA PRO A 63 10.88 -20.22 4.62
C PRO A 63 10.86 -21.04 3.32
N ASN A 64 9.93 -20.72 2.43
CA ASN A 64 9.78 -21.36 1.12
C ASN A 64 9.70 -20.29 0.04
N GLU A 65 10.63 -20.32 -0.91
CA GLU A 65 10.63 -19.45 -2.07
C GLU A 65 10.34 -20.20 -3.35
N HIS A 66 9.41 -19.67 -4.15
CA HIS A 66 9.21 -20.16 -5.50
C HIS A 66 10.36 -19.66 -6.40
N PRO A 67 11.03 -20.49 -7.21
CA PRO A 67 12.20 -20.08 -8.01
C PRO A 67 11.96 -18.91 -8.97
N LYS A 68 10.72 -18.71 -9.44
CA LYS A 68 10.31 -17.56 -10.29
C LYS A 68 9.99 -16.28 -9.51
N ARG A 69 10.01 -16.31 -8.17
CA ARG A 69 9.70 -15.19 -7.27
C ARG A 69 10.73 -15.09 -6.14
N PRO A 70 12.04 -15.02 -6.45
CA PRO A 70 13.05 -14.91 -5.43
C PRO A 70 12.92 -13.57 -4.70
N ILE A 71 13.16 -13.57 -3.39
CA ILE A 71 13.33 -12.32 -2.64
C ILE A 71 14.80 -11.90 -2.79
N ARG A 72 15.02 -10.72 -3.34
CA ARG A 72 16.35 -10.12 -3.57
C ARG A 72 16.53 -8.81 -2.81
N GLY A 73 15.57 -8.44 -1.97
CA GLY A 73 15.62 -7.18 -1.24
C GLY A 73 15.75 -5.98 -2.17
N PHE A 74 16.61 -5.05 -1.77
CA PHE A 74 16.97 -3.86 -2.56
C PHE A 74 17.87 -4.15 -3.77
N LEU A 75 18.27 -5.40 -4.00
CA LEU A 75 18.96 -5.85 -5.22
C LEU A 75 17.99 -6.37 -6.30
N CYS A 76 16.67 -6.34 -6.04
CA CYS A 76 15.69 -6.68 -7.05
C CYS A 76 15.78 -5.70 -8.24
N SER A 77 16.04 -6.24 -9.44
CA SER A 77 16.16 -5.45 -10.67
C SER A 77 14.82 -5.15 -11.34
N GLN A 78 13.74 -5.81 -10.91
CA GLN A 78 12.40 -5.60 -11.46
C GLN A 78 11.73 -4.43 -10.75
N SER A 79 11.18 -3.50 -11.54
CA SER A 79 10.41 -2.37 -11.04
C SER A 79 8.93 -2.74 -10.96
N GLU A 80 8.31 -2.53 -9.80
CA GLU A 80 6.87 -2.70 -9.65
C GLU A 80 6.12 -1.46 -10.16
N VAL A 81 5.54 -1.57 -11.36
CA VAL A 81 4.86 -0.45 -12.05
C VAL A 81 3.81 0.26 -11.18
N SER A 82 3.03 -0.49 -10.40
CA SER A 82 2.05 0.09 -9.47
C SER A 82 2.70 1.00 -8.44
N GLY A 83 3.77 0.52 -7.82
CA GLY A 83 4.52 1.25 -6.80
C GLY A 83 5.28 2.44 -7.38
N ALA A 84 5.93 2.25 -8.53
CA ALA A 84 6.61 3.31 -9.26
C ALA A 84 5.66 4.47 -9.57
N ARG A 85 4.48 4.19 -10.13
CA ARG A 85 3.46 5.21 -10.42
C ARG A 85 2.95 5.92 -9.17
N PHE A 86 2.67 5.15 -8.12
CA PHE A 86 2.16 5.69 -6.86
C PHE A 86 3.14 6.68 -6.24
N TRP A 87 4.38 6.25 -6.01
CA TRP A 87 5.38 7.10 -5.36
C TRP A 87 5.92 8.20 -6.27
N SER A 88 6.04 7.98 -7.59
CA SER A 88 6.45 9.05 -8.50
C SER A 88 5.44 10.20 -8.52
N PHE A 89 4.14 9.88 -8.40
CA PHE A 89 3.10 10.90 -8.33
C PHE A 89 3.27 11.77 -7.08
N PHE A 90 3.40 11.16 -5.89
CA PHE A 90 3.58 11.94 -4.67
C PHE A 90 4.94 12.64 -4.61
N GLN A 91 5.99 12.08 -5.19
CA GLN A 91 7.25 12.78 -5.39
C GLN A 91 7.08 14.05 -6.22
N GLN A 92 6.32 14.00 -7.33
CA GLN A 92 6.06 15.17 -8.17
C GLN A 92 5.18 16.22 -7.47
N VAL A 93 4.22 15.78 -6.66
CA VAL A 93 3.30 16.69 -5.95
C VAL A 93 3.99 17.33 -4.73
N CYS A 94 4.73 16.56 -3.96
CA CYS A 94 5.21 16.94 -2.63
C CYS A 94 6.69 17.36 -2.62
N GLY A 95 7.45 16.99 -3.65
CA GLY A 95 8.91 17.15 -3.72
C GLY A 95 9.62 16.19 -2.76
N GLU A 96 9.51 16.46 -1.45
CA GLU A 96 10.12 15.70 -0.37
C GLU A 96 9.08 14.79 0.33
N PRO A 97 9.48 13.60 0.84
CA PRO A 97 8.56 12.68 1.49
C PRO A 97 7.93 13.26 2.75
N GLN A 98 8.63 14.13 3.49
CA GLN A 98 8.13 14.74 4.73
C GLN A 98 6.83 15.52 4.51
N HIS A 99 6.67 16.19 3.37
CA HIS A 99 5.43 16.92 3.06
C HIS A 99 4.25 15.97 2.87
N PHE A 100 4.46 14.82 2.23
CA PHE A 100 3.44 13.77 2.14
C PHE A 100 3.12 13.20 3.54
N PHE A 101 4.14 12.79 4.28
CA PHE A 101 3.95 12.10 5.57
C PHE A 101 3.52 13.01 6.72
N ARG A 102 3.55 14.33 6.53
CA ARG A 102 2.96 15.30 7.45
C ARG A 102 1.48 15.05 7.68
N HIS A 103 0.76 14.65 6.62
CA HIS A 103 -0.69 14.49 6.64
C HIS A 103 -1.16 13.09 6.24
N CYS A 104 -0.31 12.31 5.58
CA CYS A 104 -0.70 11.04 4.98
C CYS A 104 0.16 9.88 5.47
N PHE A 105 -0.41 8.69 5.54
CA PHE A 105 0.34 7.45 5.71
C PHE A 105 -0.14 6.41 4.69
N VAL A 106 0.66 5.38 4.45
CA VAL A 106 0.31 4.32 3.50
C VAL A 106 0.39 2.96 4.18
N HIS A 107 -0.63 2.13 3.98
CA HIS A 107 -0.68 0.78 4.51
C HIS A 107 -1.35 -0.17 3.52
N ASN A 108 -1.25 -1.47 3.76
CA ASN A 108 -2.01 -2.49 3.02
C ASN A 108 -3.05 -3.12 3.94
N LEU A 109 -4.21 -3.46 3.40
CA LEU A 109 -5.25 -4.19 4.12
C LEU A 109 -4.73 -5.55 4.58
N CYS A 110 -4.09 -6.29 3.68
CA CYS A 110 -3.52 -7.60 3.96
C CYS A 110 -2.00 -7.57 3.73
N PRO A 111 -1.16 -8.02 4.69
CA PRO A 111 0.28 -8.05 4.52
C PRO A 111 0.76 -9.26 3.71
N LEU A 112 -0.12 -10.22 3.40
CA LEU A 112 0.27 -11.48 2.77
C LEU A 112 0.26 -11.40 1.24
N MET A 113 1.21 -12.09 0.62
CA MET A 113 1.25 -12.34 -0.81
C MET A 113 1.02 -13.82 -1.07
N PHE A 114 0.14 -14.14 -2.00
CA PHE A 114 -0.20 -15.51 -2.36
C PHE A 114 0.23 -15.80 -3.79
N MET A 115 0.60 -17.05 -4.06
CA MET A 115 0.94 -17.49 -5.40
C MET A 115 0.53 -18.94 -5.64
N THR A 116 0.29 -19.28 -6.90
CA THR A 116 0.09 -20.67 -7.33
C THR A 116 1.42 -21.44 -7.33
N GLU A 117 1.35 -22.76 -7.49
CA GLU A 117 2.52 -23.64 -7.67
C GLU A 117 3.43 -23.22 -8.84
N THR A 118 2.88 -22.52 -9.83
CA THR A 118 3.64 -22.00 -10.99
C THR A 118 4.28 -20.62 -10.74
N GLY A 119 4.10 -20.05 -9.54
CA GLY A 119 4.58 -18.73 -9.15
C GLY A 119 3.72 -17.57 -9.67
N ARG A 120 2.50 -17.83 -10.17
CA ARG A 120 1.56 -16.78 -10.56
C ARG A 120 0.98 -16.14 -9.31
N ASN A 121 1.01 -14.81 -9.22
CA ASN A 121 0.42 -14.08 -8.11
C ASN A 121 -1.10 -14.33 -8.03
N VAL A 122 -1.61 -14.57 -6.83
CA VAL A 122 -3.04 -14.69 -6.51
C VAL A 122 -3.42 -13.53 -5.60
N THR A 123 -4.38 -12.73 -6.03
CA THR A 123 -4.95 -11.65 -5.23
C THR A 123 -6.16 -12.14 -4.44
N PRO A 124 -6.55 -11.47 -3.33
CA PRO A 124 -7.73 -11.88 -2.55
C PRO A 124 -8.99 -12.12 -3.39
N PRO A 125 -9.35 -11.32 -4.41
CA PRO A 125 -10.50 -11.60 -5.28
C PRO A 125 -10.41 -12.90 -6.09
N GLU A 126 -9.21 -13.40 -6.35
CA GLU A 126 -8.95 -14.66 -7.08
C GLU A 126 -8.97 -15.90 -6.15
N MET A 127 -9.04 -15.70 -4.82
CA MET A 127 -9.11 -16.78 -3.84
C MET A 127 -10.54 -17.35 -3.75
N ALA A 128 -10.66 -18.59 -3.26
CA ALA A 128 -11.95 -19.17 -2.89
C ALA A 128 -12.67 -18.26 -1.88
N ALA A 129 -14.00 -18.18 -1.98
CA ALA A 129 -14.78 -17.21 -1.21
C ALA A 129 -14.61 -17.41 0.30
N GLU A 130 -14.62 -18.66 0.77
CA GLU A 130 -14.45 -19.02 2.17
C GLU A 130 -13.08 -18.58 2.72
N ASP A 131 -11.99 -18.98 2.07
CA ASP A 131 -10.62 -18.57 2.44
C ASP A 131 -10.45 -17.06 2.43
N ARG A 132 -11.02 -16.39 1.43
CA ARG A 132 -10.96 -14.93 1.31
C ARG A 132 -11.67 -14.26 2.48
N GLU A 133 -12.89 -14.66 2.82
CA GLU A 133 -13.62 -14.03 3.92
C GLU A 133 -12.95 -14.32 5.27
N ALA A 134 -12.45 -15.54 5.49
CA ALA A 134 -11.69 -15.88 6.70
C ALA A 134 -10.43 -15.02 6.85
N LEU A 135 -9.65 -14.86 5.78
CA LEU A 135 -8.47 -13.99 5.76
C LEU A 135 -8.84 -12.52 6.01
N LEU A 136 -9.87 -12.02 5.32
CA LEU A 136 -10.21 -10.61 5.38
C LEU A 136 -10.85 -10.23 6.72
N LEU A 137 -11.51 -11.16 7.43
CA LEU A 137 -12.01 -10.91 8.78
C LEU A 137 -10.87 -10.49 9.74
N HIS A 138 -9.72 -11.15 9.66
CA HIS A 138 -8.55 -10.77 10.46
C HIS A 138 -7.94 -9.45 10.01
N CYS A 139 -7.86 -9.22 8.70
CA CYS A 139 -7.37 -7.97 8.13
C CYS A 139 -8.26 -6.77 8.51
N ASP A 140 -9.58 -6.96 8.53
CA ASP A 140 -10.58 -5.95 8.85
C ASP A 140 -10.46 -5.52 10.33
N ALA A 141 -10.27 -6.48 11.24
CA ALA A 141 -10.01 -6.19 12.65
C ALA A 141 -8.71 -5.39 12.85
N ALA A 142 -7.63 -5.77 12.16
CA ALA A 142 -6.35 -5.05 12.21
C ALA A 142 -6.46 -3.64 11.61
N LEU A 143 -7.17 -3.48 10.49
CA LEU A 143 -7.41 -2.17 9.89
C LEU A 143 -8.12 -1.22 10.87
N CYS A 144 -9.14 -1.71 11.58
CA CYS A 144 -9.83 -0.90 12.58
C CYS A 144 -8.90 -0.43 13.70
N GLN A 145 -7.97 -1.28 14.14
CA GLN A 145 -6.96 -0.91 15.14
C GLN A 145 -5.98 0.14 14.57
N VAL A 146 -5.50 -0.05 13.34
CA VAL A 146 -4.61 0.91 12.66
C VAL A 146 -5.28 2.28 12.51
N VAL A 147 -6.53 2.32 12.04
CA VAL A 147 -7.26 3.59 11.86
C VAL A 147 -7.45 4.31 13.19
N ARG A 148 -7.81 3.60 14.26
CA ARG A 148 -7.93 4.18 15.61
C ARG A 148 -6.59 4.66 16.15
N ALA A 149 -5.53 3.89 15.98
CA ALA A 149 -4.19 4.24 16.47
C ALA A 149 -3.61 5.46 15.75
N LEU A 150 -3.86 5.59 14.44
CA LEU A 150 -3.41 6.74 13.66
C LEU A 150 -4.29 7.98 13.88
N GLY A 151 -5.54 7.81 14.32
CA GLY A 151 -6.49 8.91 14.47
C GLY A 151 -6.85 9.61 13.15
N VAL A 152 -6.78 8.89 12.02
CA VAL A 152 -7.07 9.46 10.69
C VAL A 152 -8.56 9.79 10.55
N SER A 153 -8.86 10.88 9.84
CA SER A 153 -10.24 11.30 9.52
C SER A 153 -10.70 10.82 8.15
N MET A 154 -9.76 10.35 7.30
CA MET A 154 -10.06 9.79 5.99
C MET A 154 -9.22 8.54 5.68
N VAL A 155 -9.87 7.52 5.12
CA VAL A 155 -9.21 6.38 4.47
C VAL A 155 -9.46 6.44 2.96
N ILE A 156 -8.42 6.29 2.16
CA ILE A 156 -8.48 6.27 0.71
C ILE A 156 -8.06 4.89 0.22
N GLY A 157 -9.04 4.10 -0.23
CA GLY A 157 -8.77 2.83 -0.88
C GLY A 157 -8.11 3.03 -2.25
N VAL A 158 -6.94 2.45 -2.44
CA VAL A 158 -6.26 2.42 -3.73
C VAL A 158 -6.80 1.23 -4.53
N GLY A 159 -7.85 1.48 -5.31
CA GLY A 159 -8.64 0.46 -5.99
C GLY A 159 -9.88 0.02 -5.21
N LYS A 160 -10.81 -0.60 -5.93
CA LYS A 160 -12.17 -0.89 -5.42
C LYS A 160 -12.22 -1.88 -4.26
N VAL A 161 -11.34 -2.88 -4.26
CA VAL A 161 -11.30 -3.89 -3.19
C VAL A 161 -10.96 -3.24 -1.85
N ALA A 162 -9.88 -2.44 -1.81
CA ALA A 162 -9.46 -1.76 -0.59
C ALA A 162 -10.51 -0.73 -0.13
N GLU A 163 -11.09 0.05 -1.06
CA GLU A 163 -12.16 1.01 -0.76
C GLU A 163 -13.38 0.33 -0.12
N GLN A 164 -13.90 -0.72 -0.76
CA GLN A 164 -15.11 -1.40 -0.31
C GLN A 164 -14.89 -2.13 1.02
N ARG A 165 -13.73 -2.78 1.19
CA ARG A 165 -13.39 -3.47 2.44
C ARG A 165 -13.22 -2.50 3.59
N ALA A 166 -12.47 -1.41 3.40
CA ALA A 166 -12.34 -0.38 4.43
C ALA A 166 -13.71 0.19 4.83
N ARG A 167 -14.57 0.51 3.85
CA ARG A 167 -15.91 1.04 4.11
C ARG A 167 -16.75 0.09 4.95
N ARG A 168 -16.75 -1.20 4.61
CA ARG A 168 -17.49 -2.23 5.34
C ARG A 168 -16.93 -2.41 6.76
N ALA A 169 -15.64 -2.70 6.89
CA ALA A 169 -15.01 -3.00 8.17
C ALA A 169 -15.16 -1.86 9.18
N LEU A 170 -14.93 -0.62 8.73
CA LEU A 170 -14.98 0.55 9.60
C LEU A 170 -16.42 0.89 10.01
N ALA A 171 -17.39 0.72 9.11
CA ALA A 171 -18.80 0.89 9.44
C ALA A 171 -19.31 -0.18 10.44
N GLU A 172 -18.98 -1.46 10.21
CA GLU A 172 -19.34 -2.56 11.12
C GLU A 172 -18.72 -2.38 12.51
N ALA A 173 -17.52 -1.80 12.59
CA ALA A 173 -16.82 -1.51 13.84
C ALA A 173 -17.22 -0.17 14.49
N GLY A 174 -18.17 0.58 13.92
CA GLY A 174 -18.61 1.88 14.43
C GLY A 174 -17.51 2.95 14.44
N VAL A 175 -16.53 2.86 13.53
CA VAL A 175 -15.44 3.84 13.41
C VAL A 175 -15.88 4.95 12.46
N GLU A 176 -16.12 6.14 13.00
CA GLU A 176 -16.51 7.32 12.23
C GLU A 176 -15.31 7.89 11.46
N VAL A 177 -15.18 7.50 10.19
CA VAL A 177 -14.10 7.94 9.30
C VAL A 177 -14.60 8.00 7.86
N LYS A 178 -14.19 9.01 7.10
CA LYS A 178 -14.59 9.14 5.70
C LYS A 178 -13.84 8.12 4.84
N VAL A 179 -14.55 7.31 4.05
CA VAL A 179 -13.92 6.34 3.14
C VAL A 179 -14.14 6.70 1.67
N GLU A 180 -13.07 7.09 1.01
CA GLU A 180 -12.99 7.42 -0.42
C GLU A 180 -12.15 6.38 -1.17
N GLY A 181 -12.16 6.47 -2.49
CA GLY A 181 -11.32 5.63 -3.34
C GLY A 181 -10.65 6.41 -4.47
N ILE A 182 -9.46 5.96 -4.85
CA ILE A 182 -8.79 6.35 -6.09
C ILE A 182 -8.60 5.14 -7.00
N MET A 183 -8.39 5.38 -8.29
CA MET A 183 -8.08 4.32 -9.24
C MET A 183 -6.78 3.61 -8.83
N HIS A 184 -6.71 2.29 -8.97
CA HIS A 184 -5.46 1.56 -8.75
C HIS A 184 -4.46 1.82 -9.90
N PRO A 185 -3.15 2.04 -9.62
CA PRO A 185 -2.12 2.32 -10.63
C PRO A 185 -1.68 1.12 -11.50
N SER A 186 -2.37 -0.03 -11.40
CA SER A 186 -1.87 -1.28 -11.98
C SER A 186 -1.89 -1.23 -13.50
N PRO A 187 -0.85 -1.75 -14.19
CA PRO A 187 -0.85 -1.82 -15.66
C PRO A 187 -1.92 -2.76 -16.21
N ARG A 188 -2.51 -3.63 -15.37
CA ARG A 188 -3.67 -4.45 -15.75
C ARG A 188 -4.94 -3.63 -16.01
N ASN A 189 -4.99 -2.39 -15.53
CA ASN A 189 -6.09 -1.47 -15.80
C ASN A 189 -5.76 -0.61 -17.04
N PRO A 190 -6.46 -0.78 -18.18
CA PRO A 190 -6.20 -0.01 -19.40
C PRO A 190 -6.29 1.51 -19.21
N LEU A 191 -7.17 1.98 -18.32
CA LEU A 191 -7.31 3.41 -18.02
C LEU A 191 -6.08 3.97 -17.29
N ALA A 192 -5.47 3.18 -16.40
CA ALA A 192 -4.25 3.60 -15.71
C ALA A 192 -3.08 3.81 -16.69
N ASN A 193 -3.05 3.05 -17.79
CA ASN A 193 -2.03 3.19 -18.83
C ASN A 193 -2.21 4.44 -19.71
N LYS A 194 -3.39 5.07 -19.69
CA LYS A 194 -3.69 6.29 -20.45
C LYS A 194 -3.43 7.59 -19.68
N GLY A 195 -2.99 7.51 -18.42
CA GLY A 195 -2.70 8.69 -17.60
C GLY A 195 -3.21 8.59 -16.17
N TRP A 196 -2.79 7.56 -15.43
CA TRP A 196 -3.21 7.35 -14.03
C TRP A 196 -3.01 8.60 -13.14
N ALA A 197 -1.86 9.27 -13.26
CA ALA A 197 -1.51 10.43 -12.43
C ALA A 197 -2.53 11.58 -12.55
N SER A 198 -3.02 11.87 -13.75
CA SER A 198 -4.02 12.91 -13.97
C SER A 198 -5.34 12.55 -13.30
N VAL A 199 -5.80 11.30 -13.45
CA VAL A 199 -7.06 10.86 -12.83
C VAL A 199 -6.96 10.83 -11.30
N ALA A 200 -5.82 10.37 -10.76
CA ALA A 200 -5.56 10.39 -9.33
C ALA A 200 -5.56 11.83 -8.80
N ARG A 201 -4.88 12.76 -9.49
CA ARG A 201 -4.85 14.18 -9.13
C ARG A 201 -6.24 14.79 -9.04
N THR A 202 -7.05 14.65 -10.08
CA THR A 202 -8.42 15.20 -10.10
C THR A 202 -9.25 14.65 -8.96
N LYS A 203 -9.16 13.35 -8.66
CA LYS A 203 -9.90 12.77 -7.53
C LYS A 203 -9.39 13.29 -6.19
N LEU A 204 -8.08 13.45 -6.01
CA LEU A 204 -7.48 13.98 -4.78
C LEU A 204 -7.81 15.47 -4.57
N GLU A 205 -7.91 16.26 -5.63
CA GLU A 205 -8.41 17.65 -5.59
C GLU A 205 -9.88 17.66 -5.14
N GLN A 206 -10.75 16.85 -5.76
CA GLN A 206 -12.17 16.78 -5.43
C GLN A 206 -12.46 16.41 -3.97
N ILE A 207 -11.62 15.57 -3.36
CA ILE A 207 -11.79 15.15 -1.96
C ILE A 207 -10.98 16.01 -0.98
N GLY A 208 -10.35 17.09 -1.44
CA GLY A 208 -9.63 18.09 -0.63
C GLY A 208 -8.27 17.63 -0.10
N VAL A 209 -7.70 16.55 -0.63
CA VAL A 209 -6.42 15.98 -0.16
C VAL A 209 -5.24 16.69 -0.82
N LEU A 210 -5.38 17.17 -2.07
CA LEU A 210 -4.28 17.88 -2.72
C LEU A 210 -3.91 19.17 -1.97
N ASP A 211 -4.90 19.89 -1.44
CA ASP A 211 -4.67 21.08 -0.61
C ASP A 211 -3.93 20.78 0.70
N LEU A 212 -4.04 19.56 1.23
CA LEU A 212 -3.26 19.14 2.40
C LEU A 212 -1.80 18.88 2.03
N LEU A 213 -1.56 18.31 0.84
CA LEU A 213 -0.22 17.93 0.37
C LEU A 213 0.62 19.11 -0.10
N LEU A 214 -0.02 20.23 -0.47
CA LEU A 214 0.64 21.44 -0.98
C LEU A 214 0.89 22.51 0.12
N LYS A 215 0.56 22.23 1.38
CA LYS A 215 0.75 23.11 2.55
C LYS A 215 1.98 22.75 3.37
#